data_AF-A0A1S2KMY4-F1
#
_entry.id   AF-A0A1S2KMY4-F1
#
_cell.length_a   1.000
_cell.length_b   1.000
_cell.length_c   1.000
_cell.angle_alpha   90.00
_cell.angle_beta   90.00
_cell.angle_gamma   90.00
#
_symmetry.space_group_name_H-M   'P 1'
#
loop_
_entity.id
_entity.type
_entity.pdbx_description
1 polymer ?
#
loop_
_entity_poly.entity_id
_entity_poly.type
_entity_poly.pdbx_seq_one_letter_code
_entity_poly.pdbx_strand_id
1 'polypeptide(L)'
;MFGDAVGGQISWLLPAALLLLAAGLAVTWRAPRTDTARAAFLVWGGSLLSTLAVFSFMAGIFHEYYTVALAPCLAALVGMGVTVLWEERARFVAAATLAMTSAGTAVWAFVLLGRTPDYLPWLRWAVLLGGLVAALGLLMACRGGRRLAWGAAGLALVAALAAPAAYTVSTLAAGHTGSLVLAGPAAARNGGPGGPGGMRGPGAGGEALGRGLPGGGLTGGTAPDGAGQQPGRGSGPGRASGQAQGPGQGQAPGPRPDGQPGQGRQGWDGASRQGPDGAGQERRGGTGGLLDGPEVSAAVEARLTEDADSFTWVAAAIGSQNAAGYQLATQEPVMPIGGFNGSDPSPTLEQFQQYVADGKIHYFIAGGGTGGRGGGPGGEVSSAVAEWVQSTFQQVTVDGVTLYDLTREA
;
A
#
# COMPACT_ATOMS: atom_id res chain seq x y z
N MET A 1 -5.61 -10.94 3.54
CA MET A 1 -6.82 -10.85 2.67
C MET A 1 -8.05 -10.28 3.38
N PHE A 2 -8.29 -10.57 4.67
CA PHE A 2 -9.42 -10.00 5.43
C PHE A 2 -9.07 -8.75 6.27
N GLY A 3 -7.81 -8.33 6.31
CA GLY A 3 -7.36 -7.15 7.05
C GLY A 3 -7.91 -5.83 6.50
N ASP A 4 -7.59 -4.72 7.16
CA ASP A 4 -8.21 -3.42 6.89
C ASP A 4 -7.92 -2.88 5.48
N ALA A 5 -6.67 -2.98 5.03
CA ALA A 5 -6.24 -2.51 3.71
C ALA A 5 -6.90 -3.27 2.54
N VAL A 6 -6.97 -4.60 2.62
CA VAL A 6 -7.39 -5.46 1.49
C VAL A 6 -8.86 -5.85 1.55
N GLY A 7 -9.47 -5.89 2.73
CA GLY A 7 -10.81 -6.46 2.91
C GLY A 7 -11.88 -5.76 2.08
N GLY A 8 -11.85 -4.42 2.03
CA GLY A 8 -12.78 -3.62 1.22
C GLY A 8 -12.49 -3.64 -0.28
N GLN A 9 -11.37 -4.21 -0.72
CA GLN A 9 -10.94 -4.19 -2.12
C GLN A 9 -11.51 -5.38 -2.89
N ILE A 10 -11.46 -6.58 -2.33
CA ILE A 10 -11.91 -7.80 -3.03
C ILE A 10 -12.73 -8.77 -2.17
N SER A 11 -12.64 -8.69 -0.84
CA SER A 11 -13.05 -9.79 0.04
C SER A 11 -14.56 -9.87 0.28
N TRP A 12 -15.37 -9.02 -0.35
CA TRP A 12 -16.83 -8.95 -0.18
C TRP A 12 -17.54 -10.31 -0.31
N LEU A 13 -17.19 -11.08 -1.35
CA LEU A 13 -17.78 -12.40 -1.64
C LEU A 13 -16.82 -13.56 -1.33
N LEU A 14 -15.64 -13.28 -0.79
CA LEU A 14 -14.62 -14.30 -0.54
C LEU A 14 -15.09 -15.37 0.47
N PRO A 15 -15.71 -15.04 1.64
CA PRO A 15 -16.24 -16.05 2.54
C PRO A 15 -17.30 -16.95 1.88
N ALA A 16 -18.17 -16.36 1.05
CA ALA A 16 -19.19 -17.10 0.32
C ALA A 16 -18.56 -18.07 -0.69
N ALA A 17 -17.57 -17.61 -1.47
CA ALA A 17 -16.88 -18.46 -2.43
C ALA A 17 -16.20 -19.67 -1.76
N LEU A 18 -15.59 -19.48 -0.58
CA LEU A 18 -14.94 -20.57 0.17
C LEU A 18 -15.97 -21.58 0.70
N LEU A 19 -17.09 -21.11 1.24
CA LEU A 19 -18.16 -21.98 1.71
C LEU A 19 -18.82 -22.74 0.55
N LEU A 20 -19.06 -22.07 -0.58
CA LEU A 20 -19.63 -22.67 -1.78
C LEU A 20 -18.67 -23.66 -2.47
N LEU A 21 -17.36 -23.41 -2.42
CA LEU A 21 -16.35 -24.38 -2.84
C LEU A 21 -16.41 -25.64 -1.97
N ALA A 22 -16.45 -25.50 -0.65
CA ALA A 22 -16.55 -26.64 0.26
C ALA A 22 -17.86 -27.43 0.03
N ALA A 23 -18.98 -26.74 -0.14
CA ALA A 23 -20.26 -27.36 -0.45
C ALA A 23 -20.25 -28.08 -1.81
N GLY A 24 -19.72 -27.44 -2.85
CA GLY A 24 -19.61 -28.01 -4.19
C GLY A 24 -18.74 -29.27 -4.22
N LEU A 25 -17.60 -29.24 -3.52
CA LEU A 25 -16.72 -30.41 -3.36
C LEU A 25 -17.37 -31.52 -2.53
N ALA A 26 -18.14 -31.18 -1.49
CA ALA A 26 -18.88 -32.18 -0.70
C ALA A 26 -19.96 -32.88 -1.54
N VAL A 27 -20.72 -32.12 -2.35
CA VAL A 27 -21.75 -32.67 -3.25
C VAL A 27 -21.11 -33.57 -4.31
N THR A 28 -19.96 -33.18 -4.84
CA THR A 28 -19.25 -33.90 -5.91
C THR A 28 -18.21 -34.92 -5.39
N TRP A 29 -18.10 -35.14 -4.08
CA TRP A 29 -17.00 -35.93 -3.49
C TRP A 29 -16.94 -37.37 -3.99
N ARG A 30 -18.11 -37.98 -4.22
CA ARG A 30 -18.25 -39.35 -4.74
C ARG A 30 -18.26 -39.43 -6.27
N ALA A 31 -18.24 -38.29 -6.96
CA ALA A 31 -18.24 -38.25 -8.41
C ALA A 31 -16.88 -38.76 -8.96
N PRO A 32 -16.87 -39.45 -10.12
CA PRO A 32 -15.64 -39.91 -10.73
C PRO A 32 -14.71 -38.74 -11.08
N ARG A 33 -13.41 -39.03 -11.27
CA ARG A 33 -12.42 -37.98 -11.60
C ARG A 33 -12.68 -37.29 -12.95
N THR A 34 -13.48 -37.92 -13.82
CA THR A 34 -13.89 -37.40 -15.13
C THR A 34 -15.14 -36.52 -15.05
N ASP A 35 -15.74 -36.35 -13.87
CA ASP A 35 -16.88 -35.47 -13.67
C ASP A 35 -16.49 -34.00 -13.87
N THR A 36 -17.21 -33.32 -14.76
CA THR A 36 -16.88 -31.94 -15.15
C THR A 36 -17.20 -30.93 -14.05
N ALA A 37 -18.24 -31.16 -13.24
CA ALA A 37 -18.58 -30.29 -12.12
C ALA A 37 -17.50 -30.35 -11.03
N ARG A 38 -17.07 -31.56 -10.67
CA ARG A 38 -15.95 -31.77 -9.75
C ARG A 38 -14.67 -31.12 -10.27
N ALA A 39 -14.35 -31.33 -11.55
CA ALA A 39 -13.18 -30.73 -12.18
C ALA A 39 -13.24 -29.18 -12.14
N ALA A 40 -14.40 -28.58 -12.42
CA ALA A 40 -14.58 -27.14 -12.37
C ALA A 40 -14.36 -26.58 -10.96
N PHE A 41 -14.93 -27.19 -9.92
CA PHE A 41 -14.68 -26.76 -8.53
C PHE A 41 -13.20 -26.89 -8.13
N LEU A 42 -12.51 -27.95 -8.58
CA LEU A 42 -11.10 -28.13 -8.28
C LEU A 42 -10.20 -27.12 -9.00
N VAL A 43 -10.47 -26.81 -10.28
CA VAL A 43 -9.68 -25.85 -11.04
C VAL A 43 -9.90 -24.43 -10.50
N TRP A 44 -11.16 -23.97 -10.44
CA TRP A 44 -11.45 -22.62 -9.96
C TRP A 44 -11.14 -22.45 -8.46
N GLY A 45 -11.43 -23.48 -7.65
CA GLY A 45 -11.10 -23.51 -6.23
C GLY A 45 -9.60 -23.56 -5.99
N GLY A 46 -8.88 -24.41 -6.71
CA GLY A 46 -7.42 -24.49 -6.65
C GLY A 46 -6.77 -23.16 -7.03
N SER A 47 -7.17 -22.57 -8.16
CA SER A 47 -6.70 -21.24 -8.57
C SER A 47 -7.01 -20.18 -7.51
N LEU A 48 -8.24 -20.12 -6.98
CA LEU A 48 -8.58 -19.19 -5.90
C LEU A 48 -7.66 -19.38 -4.70
N LEU A 49 -7.52 -20.61 -4.19
CA LEU A 49 -6.78 -20.90 -2.97
C LEU A 49 -5.27 -20.65 -3.15
N SER A 50 -4.71 -21.02 -4.29
CA SER A 50 -3.30 -20.74 -4.62
C SER A 50 -3.04 -19.24 -4.68
N THR A 51 -3.83 -18.48 -5.44
CA THR A 51 -3.68 -17.02 -5.53
C THR A 51 -3.93 -16.35 -4.18
N LEU A 52 -4.94 -16.79 -3.42
CA LEU A 52 -5.24 -16.28 -2.08
C LEU A 52 -4.08 -16.53 -1.11
N ALA A 53 -3.45 -17.71 -1.16
CA ALA A 53 -2.29 -18.03 -0.34
C ALA A 53 -1.10 -17.13 -0.72
N VAL A 54 -0.77 -17.03 -2.02
CA VAL A 54 0.31 -16.16 -2.51
C VAL A 54 0.10 -14.73 -2.01
N PHE A 55 -1.07 -14.14 -2.24
CA PHE A 55 -1.33 -12.77 -1.79
C PHE A 55 -1.38 -12.63 -0.27
N SER A 56 -1.75 -13.66 0.48
CA SER A 56 -1.77 -13.62 1.95
C SER A 56 -0.38 -13.63 2.57
N PHE A 57 0.60 -14.24 1.89
CA PHE A 57 1.99 -14.37 2.37
C PHE A 57 2.98 -13.48 1.61
N MET A 58 2.53 -12.78 0.55
CA MET A 58 3.37 -11.87 -0.22
C MET A 58 3.87 -10.74 0.69
N ALA A 59 5.19 -10.52 0.65
CA ALA A 59 5.87 -9.47 1.39
C ALA A 59 6.71 -8.62 0.43
N GLY A 60 7.01 -7.38 0.81
CA GLY A 60 7.66 -6.39 -0.05
C GLY A 60 6.65 -5.45 -0.70
N ILE A 61 6.85 -5.14 -1.98
CA ILE A 61 5.98 -4.22 -2.74
C ILE A 61 4.68 -4.95 -3.14
N PHE A 62 3.70 -4.93 -2.24
CA PHE A 62 2.34 -5.42 -2.48
C PHE A 62 1.40 -4.24 -2.64
N HIS A 63 0.63 -4.23 -3.72
CA HIS A 63 -0.42 -3.25 -3.95
C HIS A 63 -1.79 -3.94 -3.93
N GLU A 64 -2.77 -3.30 -3.33
CA GLU A 64 -4.10 -3.85 -3.12
C GLU A 64 -4.80 -4.20 -4.43
N TYR A 65 -4.53 -3.46 -5.52
CA TYR A 65 -5.15 -3.69 -6.82
C TYR A 65 -4.77 -5.06 -7.42
N TYR A 66 -3.66 -5.68 -7.01
CA TYR A 66 -3.32 -7.05 -7.44
C TYR A 66 -4.41 -8.06 -7.12
N THR A 67 -5.18 -7.80 -6.06
CA THR A 67 -6.25 -8.70 -5.63
C THR A 67 -7.40 -8.82 -6.63
N VAL A 68 -7.49 -7.95 -7.63
CA VAL A 68 -8.42 -8.09 -8.76
C VAL A 68 -8.26 -9.43 -9.48
N ALA A 69 -7.08 -10.05 -9.43
CA ALA A 69 -6.82 -11.37 -10.00
C ALA A 69 -7.71 -12.48 -9.39
N LEU A 70 -8.27 -12.28 -8.20
CA LEU A 70 -9.20 -13.23 -7.57
C LEU A 70 -10.62 -13.14 -8.16
N ALA A 71 -10.98 -12.05 -8.84
CA ALA A 71 -12.35 -11.79 -9.28
C ALA A 71 -12.95 -12.89 -10.19
N PRO A 72 -12.24 -13.43 -11.20
CA PRO A 72 -12.79 -14.51 -12.04
C PRO A 72 -13.10 -15.78 -11.25
N CYS A 73 -12.21 -16.16 -10.32
CA CYS A 73 -12.40 -17.35 -9.49
C CYS A 73 -13.56 -17.18 -8.52
N LEU A 74 -13.70 -15.99 -7.90
CA LEU A 74 -14.84 -15.66 -7.05
C LEU A 74 -16.16 -15.74 -7.82
N ALA A 75 -16.23 -15.13 -9.00
CA ALA A 75 -17.42 -15.15 -9.84
C ALA A 75 -17.82 -16.59 -10.23
N ALA A 76 -16.86 -17.40 -10.67
CA ALA A 76 -17.08 -18.78 -11.05
C ALA A 76 -17.59 -19.63 -9.87
N LEU A 77 -16.92 -19.57 -8.71
CA LEU A 77 -17.29 -20.37 -7.54
C LEU A 77 -18.62 -19.96 -6.93
N VAL A 78 -18.89 -18.65 -6.85
CA VAL A 78 -20.19 -18.16 -6.37
C VAL A 78 -21.31 -18.58 -7.32
N GLY A 79 -21.13 -18.38 -8.63
CA GLY A 79 -22.12 -18.77 -9.64
C GLY A 79 -22.40 -20.27 -9.64
N MET A 80 -21.37 -21.11 -9.81
CA MET A 80 -21.53 -22.57 -9.85
C MET A 80 -22.06 -23.12 -8.53
N GLY A 81 -21.52 -22.69 -7.40
CA GLY A 81 -21.92 -23.18 -6.09
C GLY A 81 -23.36 -22.83 -5.73
N VAL A 82 -23.80 -21.60 -6.03
CA VAL A 82 -25.21 -21.21 -5.86
C VAL A 82 -26.11 -22.03 -6.76
N THR A 83 -25.75 -22.23 -8.04
CA THR A 83 -26.56 -23.02 -8.98
C THR A 83 -26.76 -24.46 -8.50
N VAL A 84 -25.70 -25.16 -8.10
CA VAL A 84 -25.78 -26.55 -7.62
C VAL A 84 -26.69 -26.65 -6.39
N LEU A 85 -26.54 -25.74 -5.43
CA LEU A 85 -27.38 -25.76 -4.23
C LEU A 85 -28.82 -25.33 -4.51
N TRP A 86 -29.03 -24.44 -5.49
CA TRP A 86 -30.34 -23.97 -5.89
C TRP A 86 -31.17 -25.07 -6.56
N GLU A 87 -30.53 -25.90 -7.38
CA GLU A 87 -31.18 -27.08 -7.96
C GLU A 87 -31.68 -28.05 -6.87
N GLU A 88 -30.87 -28.23 -5.82
CA GLU A 88 -31.17 -29.10 -4.68
C GLU A 88 -31.93 -28.41 -3.53
N ARG A 89 -32.42 -27.18 -3.72
CA ARG A 89 -32.98 -26.32 -2.65
C ARG A 89 -34.17 -26.91 -1.87
N ALA A 90 -34.81 -27.96 -2.37
CA ALA A 90 -35.85 -28.70 -1.64
C ALA A 90 -35.28 -29.47 -0.44
N ARG A 91 -33.98 -29.78 -0.45
CA ARG A 91 -33.29 -30.43 0.66
C ARG A 91 -32.89 -29.38 1.69
N PHE A 92 -33.19 -29.67 2.96
CA PHE A 92 -32.87 -28.78 4.06
C PHE A 92 -31.39 -28.38 4.08
N VAL A 93 -30.46 -29.31 3.84
CA VAL A 93 -29.02 -29.02 3.83
C VAL A 93 -28.67 -27.98 2.76
N ALA A 94 -29.16 -28.12 1.53
CA ALA A 94 -28.87 -27.18 0.46
C ALA A 94 -29.48 -25.79 0.73
N ALA A 95 -30.72 -25.75 1.21
CA ALA A 95 -31.38 -24.50 1.62
C ALA A 95 -30.66 -23.82 2.79
N ALA A 96 -30.22 -24.59 3.79
CA ALA A 96 -29.45 -24.10 4.92
C ALA A 96 -28.09 -23.57 4.48
N THR A 97 -27.40 -24.24 3.55
CA THR A 97 -26.13 -23.74 3.00
C THR A 97 -26.35 -22.42 2.25
N LEU A 98 -27.37 -22.30 1.39
CA LEU A 98 -27.70 -21.04 0.72
C LEU A 98 -28.03 -19.91 1.72
N ALA A 99 -28.79 -20.22 2.77
CA ALA A 99 -29.11 -19.27 3.83
C ALA A 99 -27.86 -18.83 4.59
N MET A 100 -26.97 -19.76 4.96
CA MET A 100 -25.69 -19.46 5.60
C MET A 100 -24.78 -18.61 4.72
N THR A 101 -24.71 -18.90 3.41
CA THR A 101 -23.97 -18.08 2.44
C THR A 101 -24.50 -16.65 2.45
N SER A 102 -25.81 -16.48 2.31
CA SER A 102 -26.44 -15.15 2.26
C SER A 102 -26.24 -14.36 3.56
N ALA A 103 -26.48 -14.99 4.72
CA ALA A 103 -26.27 -14.36 6.02
C ALA A 103 -24.79 -14.02 6.25
N GLY A 104 -23.88 -14.94 5.92
CA GLY A 104 -22.44 -14.76 6.05
C GLY A 104 -21.92 -13.61 5.19
N THR A 105 -22.36 -13.52 3.93
CA THR A 105 -22.04 -12.39 3.05
C THR A 105 -22.56 -11.07 3.62
N ALA A 106 -23.79 -11.04 4.13
CA ALA A 106 -24.39 -9.82 4.67
C ALA A 106 -23.68 -9.34 5.95
N VAL A 107 -23.35 -10.26 6.86
CA VAL A 107 -22.56 -9.97 8.07
C VAL A 107 -21.17 -9.47 7.69
N TRP A 108 -20.52 -10.11 6.72
CA TRP A 108 -19.19 -9.68 6.29
C TRP A 108 -19.21 -8.31 5.60
N ALA A 109 -20.20 -8.05 4.74
CA ALA A 109 -20.41 -6.73 4.14
C ALA A 109 -20.70 -5.65 5.20
N PHE A 110 -21.45 -5.97 6.26
CA PHE A 110 -21.66 -5.07 7.40
C PHE A 110 -20.36 -4.74 8.12
N VAL A 111 -19.49 -5.73 8.35
CA VAL A 111 -18.17 -5.53 8.96
C VAL A 111 -17.30 -4.65 8.08
N LEU A 112 -17.24 -4.91 6.77
CA LEU A 112 -16.45 -4.12 5.83
C LEU A 112 -16.93 -2.67 5.73
N LEU A 113 -18.24 -2.44 5.61
CA LEU A 113 -18.83 -1.09 5.63
C LEU A 113 -18.64 -0.40 6.99
N GLY A 114 -18.56 -1.16 8.08
CA GLY A 114 -18.24 -0.64 9.41
C GLY A 114 -16.85 -0.01 9.53
N ARG A 115 -15.94 -0.28 8.58
CA ARG A 115 -14.62 0.35 8.51
C ARG A 115 -14.66 1.77 7.95
N THR A 116 -15.76 2.14 7.29
CA THR A 116 -16.01 3.48 6.74
C THR A 116 -17.37 3.98 7.23
N PRO A 117 -17.54 4.19 8.55
CA PRO A 117 -18.85 4.40 9.17
C PRO A 117 -19.58 5.65 8.66
N ASP A 118 -18.85 6.66 8.19
CA ASP A 118 -19.41 7.91 7.65
C ASP A 118 -19.87 7.77 6.19
N TYR A 119 -19.42 6.75 5.46
CA TYR A 119 -19.81 6.51 4.07
C TYR A 119 -21.10 5.71 3.99
N LEU A 120 -22.20 6.36 3.60
CA LEU A 120 -23.54 5.76 3.51
C LEU A 120 -23.88 4.95 4.78
N PRO A 121 -23.97 5.58 5.96
CA PRO A 121 -24.05 4.90 7.26
C PRO A 121 -25.24 3.93 7.38
N TRP A 122 -26.31 4.16 6.61
CA TRP A 122 -27.50 3.29 6.56
C TRP A 122 -27.29 2.01 5.75
N LEU A 123 -26.34 2.01 4.78
CA LEU A 123 -26.15 0.92 3.83
C LEU A 123 -25.76 -0.38 4.53
N ARG A 124 -24.88 -0.30 5.54
CA ARG A 124 -24.46 -1.48 6.33
C ARG A 124 -25.66 -2.17 6.96
N TRP A 125 -26.58 -1.40 7.53
CA TRP A 125 -27.79 -1.94 8.17
C TRP A 125 -28.78 -2.48 7.14
N ALA A 126 -28.97 -1.78 6.03
CA ALA A 126 -29.83 -2.25 4.94
C ALA A 126 -29.35 -3.59 4.36
N VAL A 127 -28.03 -3.72 4.12
CA VAL A 127 -27.42 -4.97 3.64
C VAL A 127 -27.54 -6.09 4.68
N LEU A 128 -27.27 -5.80 5.95
CA LEU A 128 -27.38 -6.79 7.02
C LEU A 128 -28.81 -7.31 7.15
N LEU A 129 -29.79 -6.41 7.31
CA LEU A 129 -31.19 -6.77 7.49
C LEU A 129 -31.75 -7.46 6.23
N GLY A 130 -31.48 -6.91 5.05
CA GLY A 130 -31.91 -7.50 3.78
C GLY A 130 -31.33 -8.91 3.57
N GLY A 131 -30.05 -9.10 3.87
CA GLY A 131 -29.41 -10.41 3.77
C GLY A 131 -29.90 -11.43 4.80
N LEU A 132 -30.18 -11.02 6.03
CA LEU A 132 -30.78 -11.92 7.04
C LEU A 132 -32.21 -12.31 6.68
N VAL A 133 -33.02 -11.37 6.18
CA VAL A 133 -34.37 -11.66 5.67
C VAL A 133 -34.31 -12.60 4.46
N ALA A 134 -33.38 -12.36 3.54
CA ALA A 134 -33.15 -13.25 2.41
C ALA A 134 -32.73 -14.65 2.85
N ALA A 135 -31.83 -14.76 3.83
CA ALA A 135 -31.39 -16.04 4.39
C ALA A 135 -32.55 -16.83 5.01
N LEU A 136 -33.42 -16.17 5.78
CA LEU A 136 -34.63 -16.80 6.31
C LEU A 136 -35.57 -17.25 5.18
N GLY A 137 -35.76 -16.41 4.16
CA GLY A 137 -36.56 -16.76 2.98
C GLY A 137 -36.00 -17.96 2.21
N LEU A 138 -34.67 -18.05 2.05
CA LEU A 138 -33.97 -19.17 1.41
C LEU A 138 -34.08 -20.45 2.25
N LEU A 139 -33.97 -20.35 3.57
CA LEU A 139 -34.17 -21.50 4.47
C LEU A 139 -35.61 -22.03 4.37
N MET A 140 -36.59 -21.12 4.30
CA MET A 140 -38.01 -21.47 4.14
C MET A 140 -38.35 -21.89 2.70
N ALA A 141 -37.49 -21.63 1.70
CA ALA A 141 -37.73 -21.99 0.31
C ALA A 141 -37.80 -23.51 0.09
N CYS A 142 -37.23 -24.33 0.99
CA CYS A 142 -37.39 -25.79 0.95
C CYS A 142 -38.83 -26.26 1.23
N ARG A 143 -39.65 -25.43 1.88
CA ARG A 143 -41.06 -25.72 2.21
C ARG A 143 -42.06 -24.76 1.54
N GLY A 144 -41.57 -23.67 0.93
CA GLY A 144 -42.37 -22.59 0.37
C GLY A 144 -42.65 -22.72 -1.13
N GLY A 145 -43.50 -21.82 -1.64
CA GLY A 145 -43.82 -21.74 -3.07
C GLY A 145 -42.74 -21.02 -3.90
N ARG A 146 -42.78 -21.23 -5.23
CA ARG A 146 -41.83 -20.66 -6.20
C ARG A 146 -41.60 -19.15 -6.06
N ARG A 147 -42.64 -18.39 -5.74
CA ARG A 147 -42.57 -16.92 -5.58
C ARG A 147 -41.67 -16.51 -4.41
N LEU A 148 -41.78 -17.21 -3.27
CA LEU A 148 -40.95 -16.94 -2.09
C LEU A 148 -39.48 -17.19 -2.39
N ALA A 149 -39.18 -18.32 -3.05
CA ALA A 149 -37.82 -18.67 -3.42
C ALA A 149 -37.17 -17.60 -4.30
N TRP A 150 -37.84 -17.20 -5.40
CA TRP A 150 -37.32 -16.16 -6.30
C TRP A 150 -37.18 -14.79 -5.61
N GLY A 151 -38.14 -14.42 -4.76
CA GLY A 151 -38.05 -13.19 -3.97
C GLY A 151 -36.86 -13.20 -3.02
N ALA A 152 -36.64 -14.30 -2.31
CA ALA A 152 -35.51 -14.46 -1.41
C ALA A 152 -34.17 -14.47 -2.15
N ALA A 153 -34.09 -15.13 -3.32
CA ALA A 153 -32.89 -15.13 -4.16
C ALA A 153 -32.57 -13.73 -4.71
N GLY A 154 -33.58 -13.01 -5.20
CA GLY A 154 -33.42 -11.63 -5.67
C GLY A 154 -32.95 -10.70 -4.54
N LEU A 155 -33.54 -10.81 -3.35
CA LEU A 155 -33.12 -10.03 -2.19
C LEU A 155 -31.69 -10.39 -1.73
N ALA A 156 -31.32 -11.68 -1.72
CA ALA A 156 -29.97 -12.12 -1.40
C ALA A 156 -28.93 -11.54 -2.37
N LEU A 157 -29.25 -11.53 -3.68
CA LEU A 157 -28.39 -10.97 -4.72
C LEU A 157 -28.19 -9.46 -4.52
N VAL A 158 -29.29 -8.72 -4.30
CA VAL A 158 -29.22 -7.28 -4.04
C VAL A 158 -28.41 -6.99 -2.79
N ALA A 159 -28.67 -7.70 -1.69
CA ALA A 159 -27.93 -7.50 -0.43
C ALA A 159 -26.43 -7.82 -0.59
N ALA A 160 -26.07 -8.87 -1.33
CA ALA A 160 -24.69 -9.27 -1.55
C ALA A 160 -23.91 -8.28 -2.44
N LEU A 161 -24.57 -7.61 -3.38
CA LEU A 161 -23.93 -6.73 -4.36
C LEU A 161 -24.03 -5.24 -4.02
N ALA A 162 -24.96 -4.81 -3.16
CA ALA A 162 -25.16 -3.39 -2.86
C ALA A 162 -23.91 -2.70 -2.28
N ALA A 163 -23.19 -3.38 -1.38
CA ALA A 163 -21.97 -2.83 -0.78
C ALA A 163 -20.80 -2.69 -1.77
N PRO A 164 -20.36 -3.75 -2.49
CA PRO A 164 -19.32 -3.61 -3.50
C PRO A 164 -19.73 -2.66 -4.64
N ALA A 165 -21.00 -2.63 -5.05
CA ALA A 165 -21.49 -1.68 -6.05
C ALA A 165 -21.36 -0.23 -5.56
N ALA A 166 -21.67 0.06 -4.29
CA ALA A 166 -21.46 1.38 -3.72
C ALA A 166 -19.98 1.77 -3.68
N TYR A 167 -19.07 0.83 -3.41
CA TYR A 167 -17.62 1.08 -3.52
C TYR A 167 -17.21 1.36 -4.97
N THR A 168 -17.72 0.59 -5.93
CA THR A 168 -17.47 0.82 -7.37
C THR A 168 -17.94 2.21 -7.81
N VAL A 169 -19.15 2.62 -7.44
CA VAL A 169 -19.68 3.95 -7.77
C VAL A 169 -18.82 5.05 -7.15
N SER A 170 -18.41 4.89 -5.88
CA SER A 170 -17.52 5.86 -5.23
C SER A 170 -16.18 5.99 -5.95
N THR A 171 -15.61 4.88 -6.42
CA THR A 171 -14.37 4.90 -7.19
C THR A 171 -14.59 5.60 -8.52
N LEU A 172 -15.63 5.27 -9.28
CA LEU A 172 -15.89 5.91 -10.57
C LEU A 172 -16.19 7.41 -10.46
N ALA A 173 -16.69 7.88 -9.31
CA ALA A 173 -17.01 9.28 -9.07
C ALA A 173 -15.81 10.18 -8.74
N ALA A 174 -14.61 9.61 -8.52
CA ALA A 174 -13.42 10.36 -8.14
C ALA A 174 -12.30 10.21 -9.18
N GLY A 175 -11.63 11.33 -9.49
CA GLY A 175 -10.34 11.29 -10.20
C GLY A 175 -9.28 10.58 -9.36
N HIS A 176 -8.38 9.85 -10.02
CA HIS A 176 -7.27 9.15 -9.38
C HIS A 176 -5.97 9.64 -10.00
N THR A 177 -4.99 9.94 -9.15
CA THR A 177 -3.61 10.31 -9.50
C THR A 177 -2.66 9.48 -8.66
N GLY A 178 -1.40 9.35 -9.10
CA GLY A 178 -0.39 8.53 -8.42
C GLY A 178 -0.43 7.04 -8.79
N SER A 179 0.48 6.26 -8.22
CA SER A 179 0.67 4.83 -8.57
C SER A 179 -0.16 3.85 -7.75
N LEU A 180 -0.89 4.32 -6.72
CA LEU A 180 -1.72 3.50 -5.84
C LEU A 180 -3.20 3.86 -6.01
N VAL A 181 -3.95 3.00 -6.70
CA VAL A 181 -5.40 3.14 -6.86
C VAL A 181 -6.12 2.20 -5.90
N LEU A 182 -6.94 2.77 -4.99
CA LEU A 182 -7.76 2.03 -4.03
C LEU A 182 -9.23 2.18 -4.36
N ALA A 183 -9.98 1.07 -4.31
CA ALA A 183 -11.42 1.09 -4.48
C ALA A 183 -12.14 1.57 -3.21
N GLY A 184 -13.29 2.22 -3.39
CA GLY A 184 -14.12 2.76 -2.32
C GLY A 184 -13.93 4.24 -1.98
N PRO A 185 -14.62 4.73 -0.94
CA PRO A 185 -14.58 6.13 -0.50
C PRO A 185 -13.21 6.52 0.02
N ALA A 186 -12.90 7.82 0.02
CA ALA A 186 -11.61 8.36 0.47
C ALA A 186 -11.24 7.92 1.91
N ALA A 187 -12.21 7.76 2.81
CA ALA A 187 -11.98 7.24 4.16
C ALA A 187 -11.41 5.81 4.17
N ALA A 188 -11.70 4.99 3.15
CA ALA A 188 -11.10 3.67 2.98
C ALA A 188 -9.61 3.73 2.61
N ARG A 189 -9.13 4.89 2.13
CA ARG A 189 -7.72 5.12 1.73
C ARG A 189 -6.82 5.41 2.93
N ASN A 190 -7.38 5.90 4.04
CA ASN A 190 -6.64 6.23 5.27
C ASN A 190 -6.46 5.02 6.21
N GLY A 191 -6.93 3.83 5.83
CA GLY A 191 -6.86 2.60 6.64
C GLY A 191 -5.53 1.83 6.56
N GLY A 192 -4.53 2.34 5.85
CA GLY A 192 -3.17 1.81 5.88
C GLY A 192 -2.40 2.29 7.13
N PRO A 193 -1.36 1.58 7.59
CA PRO A 193 -0.51 2.03 8.68
C PRO A 193 0.31 3.25 8.25
N GLY A 194 -0.31 4.43 8.27
CA GLY A 194 0.26 5.68 7.79
C GLY A 194 -0.44 6.91 8.36
N GLY A 195 -0.96 6.83 9.59
CA GLY A 195 -1.42 8.01 10.31
C GLY A 195 -0.29 9.04 10.51
N PRO A 196 -0.59 10.34 10.53
CA PRO A 196 0.40 11.41 10.62
C PRO A 196 1.17 11.30 11.95
N GLY A 197 2.39 10.77 11.88
CA GLY A 197 3.23 10.50 13.06
C GLY A 197 4.25 9.37 12.88
N GLY A 198 4.14 8.56 11.83
CA GLY A 198 5.09 7.49 11.52
C GLY A 198 6.38 7.94 10.84
N MET A 199 7.03 9.01 11.29
CA MET A 199 8.36 9.42 10.81
C MET A 199 9.39 9.23 11.93
N ARG A 200 9.91 8.00 12.06
CA ARG A 200 11.20 7.77 12.73
C ARG A 200 12.12 7.17 11.67
N GLY A 201 12.87 8.05 11.02
CA GLY A 201 13.85 7.71 10.00
C GLY A 201 14.99 6.85 10.56
N PRO A 202 15.76 6.18 9.68
CA PRO A 202 16.87 5.33 10.08
C PRO A 202 18.09 6.19 10.43
N GLY A 203 18.53 6.12 11.68
CA GLY A 203 19.71 6.84 12.13
C GLY A 203 20.00 6.65 13.61
N ALA A 204 20.63 5.54 13.98
CA ALA A 204 21.48 5.43 15.16
C ALA A 204 22.29 4.13 15.13
N GLY A 205 23.62 4.29 14.96
CA GLY A 205 24.68 3.55 15.66
C GLY A 205 24.64 2.03 15.72
N GLY A 206 25.64 1.40 15.10
CA GLY A 206 26.10 0.09 15.55
C GLY A 206 26.65 0.17 16.96
N GLU A 207 26.37 -0.86 17.77
CA GLU A 207 27.24 -1.53 18.75
C GLU A 207 26.40 -2.40 19.70
N ALA A 208 26.97 -3.56 20.07
CA ALA A 208 26.64 -4.38 21.23
C ALA A 208 25.27 -5.13 21.23
N LEU A 209 25.30 -6.45 21.07
CA LEU A 209 25.44 -7.46 22.15
C LEU A 209 24.22 -7.56 23.06
N GLY A 210 23.70 -8.78 23.14
CA GLY A 210 22.42 -9.10 23.76
C GLY A 210 22.36 -8.89 25.27
N ARG A 211 21.12 -8.72 25.75
CA ARG A 211 20.64 -9.23 27.03
C ARG A 211 19.14 -8.97 27.16
N GLY A 212 18.41 -9.98 27.67
CA GLY A 212 17.26 -9.74 28.53
C GLY A 212 15.88 -10.08 27.98
N LEU A 213 15.60 -11.38 27.78
CA LEU A 213 14.24 -11.90 27.96
C LEU A 213 13.91 -11.95 29.46
N PRO A 214 12.72 -11.49 29.92
CA PRO A 214 12.30 -11.67 31.30
C PRO A 214 11.62 -13.02 31.51
N GLY A 215 12.23 -13.81 32.40
CA GLY A 215 11.61 -14.61 33.47
C GLY A 215 10.46 -15.58 33.14
N GLY A 216 10.71 -16.89 33.33
CA GLY A 216 9.65 -17.89 33.42
C GLY A 216 10.09 -19.34 33.63
N GLY A 217 10.71 -19.65 34.77
CA GLY A 217 10.59 -20.96 35.46
C GLY A 217 11.37 -22.19 34.95
N LEU A 218 11.68 -23.07 35.91
CA LEU A 218 12.14 -24.48 35.80
C LEU A 218 13.65 -24.75 35.94
N THR A 219 14.08 -24.74 37.22
CA THR A 219 14.82 -25.78 37.96
C THR A 219 15.69 -26.83 37.23
N GLY A 220 16.94 -26.96 37.72
CA GLY A 220 17.82 -28.15 37.62
C GLY A 220 19.01 -27.90 36.68
N GLY A 221 20.27 -27.74 37.08
CA GLY A 221 20.98 -28.20 38.27
C GLY A 221 21.86 -29.40 37.92
N THR A 222 23.03 -29.16 37.30
CA THR A 222 24.29 -29.94 37.40
C THR A 222 25.36 -29.36 36.45
N ALA A 223 26.49 -28.94 37.01
CA ALA A 223 27.81 -28.99 36.36
C ALA A 223 28.41 -30.39 36.71
N PRO A 224 29.56 -30.89 36.15
CA PRO A 224 30.78 -30.10 35.90
C PRO A 224 31.75 -30.59 34.80
N ASP A 225 32.88 -29.85 34.72
CA ASP A 225 34.26 -30.25 34.40
C ASP A 225 34.72 -30.62 32.97
N GLY A 226 35.86 -30.04 32.59
CA GLY A 226 36.69 -30.51 31.47
C GLY A 226 37.78 -29.55 31.03
N ALA A 227 38.92 -29.56 31.73
CA ALA A 227 40.14 -28.80 31.43
C ALA A 227 40.90 -29.28 30.17
N GLY A 228 41.74 -28.42 29.57
CA GLY A 228 42.70 -28.87 28.54
C GLY A 228 43.54 -27.79 27.84
N GLN A 229 44.64 -27.39 28.48
CA GLN A 229 46.01 -27.21 27.92
C GLN A 229 46.33 -26.21 26.77
N GLN A 230 47.20 -25.27 27.15
CA GLN A 230 48.21 -24.48 26.39
C GLN A 230 49.32 -25.37 25.75
N PRO A 231 50.43 -24.85 25.14
CA PRO A 231 50.80 -23.49 24.68
C PRO A 231 51.59 -23.41 23.33
N GLY A 232 51.91 -22.19 22.85
CA GLY A 232 53.23 -21.93 22.26
C GLY A 232 53.40 -20.82 21.20
N ARG A 233 54.12 -19.75 21.61
CA ARG A 233 55.14 -18.90 20.90
C ARG A 233 54.77 -18.22 19.56
N GLY A 234 55.10 -16.94 19.29
CA GLY A 234 55.86 -15.91 20.01
C GLY A 234 56.15 -14.69 19.11
N SER A 235 56.52 -13.55 19.74
CA SER A 235 57.39 -12.41 19.27
C SER A 235 57.01 -11.65 17.97
N GLY A 236 56.82 -10.32 17.85
CA GLY A 236 57.17 -9.05 18.54
C GLY A 236 57.33 -7.95 17.43
N PRO A 237 57.78 -6.69 17.65
CA PRO A 237 57.49 -5.71 18.71
C PRO A 237 57.06 -4.28 18.20
N GLY A 238 56.39 -3.52 19.08
CA GLY A 238 56.73 -2.13 19.45
C GLY A 238 56.36 -0.92 18.55
N ARG A 239 55.53 -0.01 19.08
CA ARG A 239 55.95 1.37 19.45
C ARG A 239 54.88 2.11 20.25
N ALA A 240 55.36 2.84 21.26
CA ALA A 240 54.62 3.62 22.24
C ALA A 240 54.77 5.13 21.97
N SER A 241 53.80 5.92 22.45
CA SER A 241 53.89 7.29 23.01
C SER A 241 52.47 7.90 22.95
N GLY A 242 51.98 8.68 23.88
CA GLY A 242 52.47 9.21 25.15
C GLY A 242 51.29 9.90 25.83
N GLN A 243 51.27 9.87 27.16
CA GLN A 243 50.21 10.41 28.01
C GLN A 243 50.68 11.72 28.66
N ALA A 244 49.77 12.66 28.91
CA ALA A 244 49.97 13.74 29.87
C ALA A 244 48.64 14.11 30.57
N GLN A 245 48.71 14.17 31.90
CA GLN A 245 47.68 14.47 32.93
C GLN A 245 47.36 16.00 32.98
N GLY A 246 46.10 16.44 33.15
CA GLY A 246 45.41 16.77 34.43
C GLY A 246 45.38 18.31 34.68
N PRO A 247 44.64 18.90 35.67
CA PRO A 247 43.52 18.43 36.51
C PRO A 247 42.30 19.41 36.55
N GLY A 248 41.24 19.05 37.29
CA GLY A 248 39.96 19.79 37.38
C GLY A 248 39.84 20.91 38.43
N GLN A 249 38.65 21.53 38.47
CA GLN A 249 38.02 22.43 39.47
C GLN A 249 36.69 22.89 38.83
N GLY A 250 35.54 23.15 39.46
CA GLY A 250 35.08 23.28 40.84
C GLY A 250 33.58 23.69 40.75
N GLN A 251 32.80 23.39 41.78
CA GLN A 251 31.33 23.41 41.79
C GLN A 251 30.79 24.41 42.83
N ALA A 252 29.53 24.87 42.62
CA ALA A 252 28.57 25.56 43.54
C ALA A 252 28.35 27.08 43.35
N PRO A 253 27.26 27.72 43.88
CA PRO A 253 25.84 27.31 44.09
C PRO A 253 24.78 28.38 43.64
N GLY A 254 23.47 28.09 43.81
CA GLY A 254 22.27 28.86 43.37
C GLY A 254 21.95 30.21 44.08
N PRO A 255 20.71 30.76 43.97
CA PRO A 255 19.53 30.20 44.67
C PRO A 255 18.16 30.29 43.92
N ARG A 256 17.18 29.53 44.47
CA ARG A 256 15.73 29.57 44.19
C ARG A 256 15.04 30.75 44.90
N PRO A 257 13.74 30.96 44.61
CA PRO A 257 12.76 30.80 45.69
C PRO A 257 11.62 29.82 45.37
N ASP A 258 11.15 29.18 46.43
CA ASP A 258 10.10 28.18 46.53
C ASP A 258 8.68 28.79 46.64
N GLY A 259 7.64 27.98 46.37
CA GLY A 259 6.24 28.32 46.63
C GLY A 259 5.20 27.30 46.11
N GLN A 260 5.13 26.15 46.78
CA GLN A 260 4.16 25.02 46.71
C GLN A 260 2.64 25.39 46.73
N PRO A 261 1.67 24.42 46.70
CA PRO A 261 1.62 23.08 46.08
C PRO A 261 0.26 22.70 45.43
N GLY A 262 0.28 21.67 44.56
CA GLY A 262 -0.68 20.55 44.60
C GLY A 262 -2.09 20.71 44.01
N GLN A 263 -2.39 19.90 42.98
CA GLN A 263 -3.42 18.83 42.97
C GLN A 263 -3.90 18.57 41.54
N GLY A 264 -3.81 17.30 41.13
CA GLY A 264 -4.21 16.88 39.79
C GLY A 264 -5.72 16.80 39.61
N ARG A 265 -6.16 17.00 38.36
CA ARG A 265 -7.22 16.17 37.76
C ARG A 265 -7.27 16.37 36.25
N GLN A 266 -7.65 15.27 35.62
CA GLN A 266 -7.92 15.07 34.20
C GLN A 266 -8.86 16.13 33.62
N GLY A 267 -8.62 16.51 32.36
CA GLY A 267 -9.50 17.36 31.57
C GLY A 267 -9.07 17.34 30.10
N TRP A 268 -9.67 16.42 29.35
CA TRP A 268 -9.52 16.27 27.91
C TRP A 268 -10.64 17.10 27.28
N ASP A 269 -10.33 18.26 26.69
CA ASP A 269 -11.29 19.04 25.92
C ASP A 269 -10.62 19.58 24.65
N GLY A 270 -10.75 18.78 23.58
CA GLY A 270 -10.52 19.24 22.21
C GLY A 270 -11.75 19.99 21.72
N ALA A 271 -11.66 21.31 21.63
CA ALA A 271 -12.62 22.15 20.94
C ALA A 271 -11.95 22.80 19.72
N SER A 272 -12.07 22.14 18.57
CA SER A 272 -11.76 22.73 17.26
C SER A 272 -12.84 23.74 16.89
N ARG A 273 -12.57 25.03 17.15
CA ARG A 273 -13.31 26.13 16.54
C ARG A 273 -12.84 26.31 15.09
N GLN A 274 -13.69 25.91 14.15
CA GLN A 274 -13.63 26.35 12.76
C GLN A 274 -14.05 27.83 12.71
N GLY A 275 -13.16 28.69 12.20
CA GLY A 275 -13.52 30.00 11.67
C GLY A 275 -13.39 29.95 10.14
N PRO A 276 -14.33 30.53 9.38
CA PRO A 276 -14.15 30.74 7.94
C PRO A 276 -13.19 31.91 7.73
N ASP A 277 -12.59 31.98 6.54
CA ASP A 277 -11.65 33.01 6.04
C ASP A 277 -10.16 32.60 6.12
N GLY A 278 -9.71 31.98 5.02
CA GLY A 278 -8.30 31.75 4.71
C GLY A 278 -8.10 31.87 3.21
N ALA A 279 -7.90 33.11 2.76
CA ALA A 279 -7.55 33.44 1.39
C ALA A 279 -6.24 32.76 0.95
N GLY A 280 -6.23 32.32 -0.31
CA GLY A 280 -5.08 31.98 -1.16
C GLY A 280 -3.75 31.71 -0.48
N GLN A 281 -3.51 30.45 -0.08
CA GLN A 281 -2.15 29.95 0.09
C GLN A 281 -1.70 29.41 -1.27
N GLU A 282 -0.87 30.19 -1.97
CA GLU A 282 -0.19 29.77 -3.20
C GLU A 282 0.51 28.42 -2.96
N ARG A 283 0.02 27.38 -3.63
CA ARG A 283 0.59 26.04 -3.59
C ARG A 283 1.88 26.06 -4.40
N ARG A 284 3.02 26.25 -3.73
CA ARG A 284 4.34 26.03 -4.33
C ARG A 284 4.43 24.59 -4.81
N GLY A 285 4.86 24.38 -6.06
CA GLY A 285 5.07 23.07 -6.67
C GLY A 285 5.92 22.18 -5.77
N GLY A 286 5.29 21.18 -5.17
CA GLY A 286 5.96 20.21 -4.31
C GLY A 286 6.58 19.10 -5.15
N THR A 287 7.79 18.68 -4.77
CA THR A 287 8.40 17.50 -5.39
C THR A 287 7.68 16.23 -4.96
N GLY A 288 7.28 15.44 -5.95
CA GLY A 288 6.53 14.20 -5.76
C GLY A 288 7.29 13.17 -4.91
N GLY A 289 6.56 12.35 -4.17
CA GLY A 289 7.10 11.23 -3.42
C GLY A 289 7.44 10.03 -4.32
N LEU A 290 8.05 8.97 -3.77
CA LEU A 290 8.40 7.76 -4.54
C LEU A 290 7.19 7.13 -5.27
N LEU A 291 5.97 7.32 -4.77
CA LEU A 291 4.73 6.76 -5.32
C LEU A 291 3.82 7.82 -5.98
N ASP A 292 4.19 9.09 -5.87
CA ASP A 292 3.37 10.23 -6.30
C ASP A 292 4.19 11.12 -7.22
N GLY A 293 3.74 11.33 -8.46
CA GLY A 293 4.36 12.29 -9.35
C GLY A 293 4.25 13.73 -8.81
N PRO A 294 5.15 14.65 -9.21
CA PRO A 294 5.06 16.04 -8.79
C PRO A 294 3.77 16.70 -9.29
N GLU A 295 3.20 17.59 -8.49
CA GLU A 295 2.20 18.54 -8.99
C GLU A 295 2.95 19.64 -9.77
N VAL A 296 2.65 19.74 -11.07
CA VAL A 296 3.31 20.67 -11.97
C VAL A 296 2.45 21.92 -12.11
N SER A 297 3.04 23.09 -11.86
CA SER A 297 2.33 24.36 -12.02
C SER A 297 2.28 24.79 -13.49
N ALA A 298 1.28 25.60 -13.84
CA ALA A 298 1.11 26.12 -15.21
C ALA A 298 2.35 26.87 -15.73
N ALA A 299 3.13 27.49 -14.83
CA ALA A 299 4.38 28.16 -15.20
C ALA A 299 5.47 27.16 -15.61
N VAL A 300 5.60 26.05 -14.88
CA VAL A 300 6.54 24.98 -15.23
C VAL A 300 6.08 24.25 -16.49
N GLU A 301 4.79 23.96 -16.63
CA GLU A 301 4.21 23.37 -17.84
C GLU A 301 4.46 24.23 -19.08
N ALA A 302 4.18 25.53 -19.01
CA ALA A 302 4.44 26.47 -20.10
C ALA A 302 5.93 26.56 -20.46
N ARG A 303 6.82 26.48 -19.46
CA ARG A 303 8.26 26.48 -19.71
C ARG A 303 8.73 25.21 -20.40
N LEU A 304 8.20 24.05 -20.01
CA LEU A 304 8.58 22.77 -20.60
C LEU A 304 8.00 22.58 -22.01
N THR A 305 6.83 23.15 -22.29
CA THR A 305 6.20 23.05 -23.63
C THR A 305 6.70 24.09 -24.63
N GLU A 306 7.56 25.03 -24.20
CA GLU A 306 8.21 25.99 -25.09
C GLU A 306 9.08 25.25 -26.11
N ASP A 307 8.77 25.44 -27.40
CA ASP A 307 9.42 24.81 -28.56
C ASP A 307 9.43 23.26 -28.52
N ALA A 308 8.43 22.64 -27.86
CA ALA A 308 8.37 21.18 -27.66
C ALA A 308 8.57 20.35 -28.93
N ASP A 309 8.00 20.79 -30.07
CA ASP A 309 8.13 20.14 -31.38
C ASP A 309 9.57 19.99 -31.89
N SER A 310 10.52 20.77 -31.33
CA SER A 310 11.93 20.73 -31.70
C SER A 310 12.71 19.61 -30.99
N PHE A 311 12.12 18.97 -29.98
CA PHE A 311 12.79 17.98 -29.13
C PHE A 311 12.09 16.64 -29.16
N THR A 312 12.87 15.57 -28.98
CA THR A 312 12.29 14.24 -28.76
C THR A 312 11.71 14.12 -27.35
N TRP A 313 12.37 14.77 -26.37
CA TRP A 313 11.91 14.88 -24.99
C TRP A 313 11.99 16.32 -24.52
N VAL A 314 10.87 16.87 -24.05
CA VAL A 314 10.84 18.23 -23.49
C VAL A 314 11.63 18.33 -22.18
N ALA A 315 11.78 17.21 -21.47
CA ALA A 315 12.66 17.15 -20.32
C ALA A 315 13.16 15.74 -20.06
N ALA A 316 14.22 15.64 -19.25
CA ALA A 316 14.64 14.42 -18.59
C ALA A 316 14.54 14.56 -17.07
N ALA A 317 14.15 13.50 -16.38
CA ALA A 317 14.04 13.47 -14.91
C ALA A 317 14.50 12.11 -14.38
N ILE A 318 15.12 12.10 -13.19
CA ILE A 318 15.51 10.86 -12.50
C ILE A 318 14.26 10.17 -11.95
N GLY A 319 14.07 8.90 -12.30
CA GLY A 319 12.96 8.06 -11.91
C GLY A 319 11.71 8.29 -12.76
N SER A 320 11.08 7.20 -13.21
CA SER A 320 9.83 7.24 -13.98
C SER A 320 8.68 7.87 -13.19
N GLN A 321 8.71 7.73 -11.87
CA GLN A 321 7.71 8.32 -10.98
C GLN A 321 7.73 9.84 -11.02
N ASN A 322 8.93 10.44 -11.08
CA ASN A 322 9.10 11.88 -11.18
C ASN A 322 8.79 12.36 -12.62
N ALA A 323 9.31 11.66 -13.63
CA ALA A 323 9.05 11.98 -15.05
C ALA A 323 7.55 11.95 -15.41
N ALA A 324 6.80 11.01 -14.84
CA ALA A 324 5.38 10.84 -15.14
C ALA A 324 4.52 12.07 -14.82
N GLY A 325 4.81 12.79 -13.72
CA GLY A 325 4.06 14.00 -13.37
C GLY A 325 4.21 15.10 -14.43
N TYR A 326 5.43 15.33 -14.90
CA TYR A 326 5.71 16.27 -15.97
C TYR A 326 5.12 15.85 -17.30
N GLN A 327 5.26 14.57 -17.68
CA GLN A 327 4.67 14.05 -18.92
C GLN A 327 3.14 14.18 -18.94
N LEU A 328 2.46 13.93 -17.82
CA LEU A 328 1.00 14.09 -17.74
C LEU A 328 0.58 15.56 -17.76
N ALA A 329 1.35 16.46 -17.17
CA ALA A 329 1.06 17.89 -17.19
C ALA A 329 1.26 18.49 -18.59
N THR A 330 2.39 18.20 -19.24
CA THR A 330 2.73 18.77 -20.55
C THR A 330 2.05 18.07 -21.72
N GLN A 331 1.61 16.81 -21.52
CA GLN A 331 1.22 15.90 -22.61
C GLN A 331 2.36 15.62 -23.63
N GLU A 332 3.60 15.90 -23.24
CA GLU A 332 4.80 15.74 -24.07
C GLU A 332 5.73 14.65 -23.53
N PRO A 333 6.58 14.02 -24.36
CA PRO A 333 7.51 13.00 -23.90
C PRO A 333 8.52 13.56 -22.87
N VAL A 334 8.64 12.89 -21.72
CA VAL A 334 9.66 13.17 -20.70
C VAL A 334 10.50 11.93 -20.50
N MET A 335 11.82 12.04 -20.61
CA MET A 335 12.74 10.92 -20.47
C MET A 335 12.91 10.53 -18.99
N PRO A 336 12.53 9.30 -18.59
CA PRO A 336 12.88 8.79 -17.27
C PRO A 336 14.32 8.26 -17.28
N ILE A 337 15.14 8.73 -16.34
CA ILE A 337 16.50 8.22 -16.13
C ILE A 337 16.47 7.25 -14.95
N GLY A 338 17.00 6.05 -15.17
CA GLY A 338 17.21 5.03 -14.16
C GLY A 338 15.97 4.29 -13.68
N GLY A 339 15.02 4.04 -14.57
CA GLY A 339 13.87 3.17 -14.28
C GLY A 339 12.94 3.75 -13.22
N PHE A 340 12.36 2.91 -12.36
CA PHE A 340 11.31 3.33 -11.42
C PHE A 340 11.76 4.42 -10.44
N ASN A 341 12.93 4.25 -9.82
CA ASN A 341 13.45 5.09 -8.74
C ASN A 341 14.84 5.70 -9.03
N GLY A 342 15.32 5.62 -10.28
CA GLY A 342 16.66 6.10 -10.65
C GLY A 342 17.80 5.11 -10.42
N SER A 343 17.56 3.83 -10.11
CA SER A 343 18.61 2.83 -9.92
C SER A 343 19.03 2.06 -11.18
N ASP A 344 18.23 2.07 -12.24
CA ASP A 344 18.58 1.32 -13.43
C ASP A 344 19.73 2.04 -14.18
N PRO A 345 20.72 1.32 -14.74
CA PRO A 345 21.82 1.94 -15.49
C PRO A 345 21.38 2.30 -16.92
N SER A 346 20.32 3.11 -17.06
CA SER A 346 19.72 3.47 -18.35
C SER A 346 19.10 4.87 -18.36
N PRO A 347 19.41 5.72 -19.36
CA PRO A 347 20.52 5.55 -20.31
C PRO A 347 21.88 5.55 -19.60
N THR A 348 22.95 5.10 -20.28
CA THR A 348 24.32 5.37 -19.76
C THR A 348 24.62 6.86 -19.82
N LEU A 349 25.65 7.32 -19.09
CA LEU A 349 26.08 8.72 -19.15
C LEU A 349 26.44 9.13 -20.58
N GLU A 350 27.19 8.30 -21.31
CA GLU A 350 27.61 8.57 -22.68
C GLU A 350 26.41 8.66 -23.63
N GLN A 351 25.41 7.78 -23.46
CA GLN A 351 24.17 7.84 -24.23
C GLN A 351 23.39 9.11 -23.95
N PHE A 352 23.27 9.48 -22.66
CA PHE A 352 22.61 10.72 -22.27
C PHE A 352 23.31 11.95 -22.87
N GLN A 353 24.63 12.01 -22.77
CA GLN A 353 25.45 13.05 -23.39
C GLN A 353 25.25 13.12 -24.91
N GLN A 354 25.20 11.98 -25.59
CA GLN A 354 24.93 11.94 -27.02
C GLN A 354 23.53 12.46 -27.35
N TYR A 355 22.50 12.13 -26.56
CA TYR A 355 21.16 12.66 -26.77
C TYR A 355 21.07 14.18 -26.59
N VAL A 356 21.81 14.73 -25.62
CA VAL A 356 21.92 16.17 -25.44
C VAL A 356 22.67 16.81 -26.62
N ALA A 357 23.79 16.22 -27.05
CA ALA A 357 24.56 16.71 -28.20
C ALA A 357 23.75 16.65 -29.53
N ASP A 358 22.89 15.64 -29.68
CA ASP A 358 21.97 15.51 -30.82
C ASP A 358 20.79 16.51 -30.76
N GLY A 359 20.67 17.31 -29.69
CA GLY A 359 19.56 18.24 -29.49
C GLY A 359 18.22 17.55 -29.18
N LYS A 360 18.23 16.33 -28.66
CA LYS A 360 17.01 15.54 -28.43
C LYS A 360 16.28 15.88 -27.14
N ILE A 361 16.95 16.53 -26.17
CA ILE A 361 16.42 16.79 -24.82
C ILE A 361 16.52 18.30 -24.55
N HIS A 362 15.41 18.94 -24.20
CA HIS A 362 15.41 20.39 -23.91
C HIS A 362 15.90 20.68 -22.49
N TYR A 363 15.21 20.17 -21.47
CA TYR A 363 15.55 20.43 -20.06
C TYR A 363 16.00 19.16 -19.32
N PHE A 364 16.78 19.35 -18.27
CA PHE A 364 16.90 18.36 -17.20
C PHE A 364 16.28 18.91 -15.92
N ILE A 365 15.37 18.15 -15.32
CA ILE A 365 14.67 18.52 -14.09
C ILE A 365 15.46 17.96 -12.91
N ALA A 366 15.99 18.83 -12.07
CA ALA A 366 16.67 18.40 -10.85
C ALA A 366 15.64 17.85 -9.85
N GLY A 367 15.90 16.65 -9.33
CA GLY A 367 15.08 16.07 -8.28
C GLY A 367 15.14 16.93 -7.02
N GLY A 368 14.02 17.55 -6.65
CA GLY A 368 13.91 18.23 -5.36
C GLY A 368 13.63 17.22 -4.25
N GLY A 369 14.50 17.17 -3.24
CA GLY A 369 14.30 16.37 -2.04
C GLY A 369 14.89 14.95 -2.09
N THR A 370 15.13 14.43 -0.89
CA THR A 370 15.94 13.27 -0.48
C THR A 370 15.64 11.92 -1.16
N GLY A 371 14.69 11.85 -2.08
CA GLY A 371 14.33 10.66 -2.87
C GLY A 371 14.89 10.61 -4.29
N GLY A 372 15.51 11.69 -4.79
CA GLY A 372 16.05 11.77 -6.16
C GLY A 372 17.51 11.30 -6.34
N ARG A 373 18.18 10.93 -5.25
CA ARG A 373 19.48 10.24 -5.32
C ARG A 373 19.19 8.76 -5.49
N GLY A 374 19.68 8.14 -6.57
CA GLY A 374 19.48 6.73 -6.90
C GLY A 374 19.92 5.79 -5.78
N GLY A 375 19.06 5.63 -4.77
CA GLY A 375 19.38 5.03 -3.46
C GLY A 375 19.43 3.51 -3.46
N GLY A 376 19.57 2.90 -4.63
CA GLY A 376 19.71 1.45 -4.81
C GLY A 376 20.98 1.10 -5.60
N PRO A 377 21.46 -0.15 -5.52
CA PRO A 377 22.54 -0.64 -6.39
C PRO A 377 22.25 -0.29 -7.86
N GLY A 378 23.13 0.46 -8.51
CA GLY A 378 22.98 0.94 -9.90
C GLY A 378 22.65 2.43 -10.07
N GLY A 379 22.27 3.15 -9.00
CA GLY A 379 21.96 4.59 -9.07
C GLY A 379 23.15 5.54 -9.28
N GLU A 380 24.34 4.99 -9.44
CA GLU A 380 25.58 5.72 -9.75
C GLU A 380 25.47 6.45 -11.10
N VAL A 381 24.82 5.84 -12.09
CA VAL A 381 24.63 6.43 -13.42
C VAL A 381 23.73 7.67 -13.36
N SER A 382 22.59 7.58 -12.67
CA SER A 382 21.68 8.72 -12.47
C SER A 382 22.36 9.87 -11.73
N SER A 383 23.22 9.55 -10.76
CA SER A 383 24.00 10.56 -10.03
C SER A 383 25.04 11.22 -10.93
N ALA A 384 25.76 10.43 -11.74
CA ALA A 384 26.73 10.95 -12.70
C ALA A 384 26.10 11.84 -13.78
N VAL A 385 24.90 11.49 -14.28
CA VAL A 385 24.13 12.33 -15.20
C VAL A 385 23.76 13.66 -14.54
N ALA A 386 23.22 13.63 -13.32
CA ALA A 386 22.87 14.85 -12.60
C ALA A 386 24.09 15.75 -12.35
N GLU A 387 25.21 15.19 -11.89
CA GLU A 387 26.44 15.94 -11.63
C GLU A 387 27.01 16.56 -12.90
N TRP A 388 27.02 15.80 -14.01
CA TRP A 388 27.46 16.31 -15.30
C TRP A 388 26.58 17.47 -15.78
N VAL A 389 25.24 17.32 -15.71
CA VAL A 389 24.32 18.38 -16.11
C VAL A 389 24.52 19.64 -15.26
N GLN A 390 24.59 19.47 -13.93
CA GLN A 390 24.70 20.58 -12.97
C GLN A 390 25.99 21.39 -13.14
N SER A 391 27.06 20.76 -13.62
CA SER A 391 28.35 21.40 -13.86
C SER A 391 28.51 21.97 -15.27
N THR A 392 27.63 21.61 -16.22
CA THR A 392 27.79 21.95 -17.64
C THR A 392 26.75 22.98 -18.13
N PHE A 393 25.52 22.96 -17.62
CA PHE A 393 24.41 23.72 -18.21
C PHE A 393 23.86 24.81 -17.29
N GLN A 394 23.23 25.81 -17.89
CA GLN A 394 22.63 26.92 -17.17
C GLN A 394 21.43 26.47 -16.32
N GLN A 395 21.47 26.80 -15.03
CA GLN A 395 20.34 26.59 -14.12
C GLN A 395 19.23 27.63 -14.35
N VAL A 396 17.98 27.17 -14.45
CA VAL A 396 16.77 27.99 -14.53
C VAL A 396 15.81 27.51 -13.44
N THR A 397 15.29 28.43 -12.62
CA THR A 397 14.28 28.08 -11.60
C THR A 397 12.93 28.67 -11.98
N VAL A 398 11.91 27.83 -12.07
CA VAL A 398 10.53 28.23 -12.36
C VAL A 398 9.62 27.70 -11.27
N ASP A 399 8.94 28.61 -10.56
CA ASP A 399 8.00 28.29 -9.49
C ASP A 399 8.54 27.29 -8.43
N GLY A 400 9.81 27.43 -8.07
CA GLY A 400 10.50 26.56 -7.11
C GLY A 400 11.02 25.24 -7.66
N VAL A 401 10.77 24.92 -8.94
CA VAL A 401 11.36 23.77 -9.63
C VAL A 401 12.67 24.19 -10.31
N THR A 402 13.74 23.44 -10.04
CA THR A 402 15.05 23.66 -10.65
C THR A 402 15.18 22.86 -11.94
N LEU A 403 15.37 23.58 -13.04
CA LEU A 403 15.60 23.07 -14.39
C LEU A 403 17.03 23.42 -14.83
N TYR A 404 17.59 22.63 -15.74
CA TYR A 404 18.83 22.92 -16.44
C TYR A 404 18.53 22.93 -17.94
N ASP A 405 18.85 24.04 -18.62
CA ASP A 405 18.62 24.20 -20.06
C ASP A 405 19.76 23.51 -20.83
N LEU A 406 19.47 22.35 -21.43
CA LEU A 406 20.46 21.52 -22.10
C LEU A 406 20.86 22.06 -23.47
N THR A 407 20.30 23.21 -23.88
CA THR A 407 20.69 23.94 -25.09
C THR A 407 21.68 25.08 -24.80
N ARG A 408 21.96 25.36 -23.52
CA ARG A 408 22.80 26.49 -23.07
C ARG A 408 23.85 26.05 -22.05
N GLU A 409 25.10 25.94 -22.50
CA GLU A 409 26.25 25.73 -21.61
C GLU A 409 26.46 26.95 -20.68
N ALA A 410 26.91 26.68 -19.45
CA ALA A 410 27.01 27.66 -18.35
C ALA A 410 28.24 28.57 -18.41
#